data_AF-A0AAV5GIE9-F1
#
_entry.id   AF-A0AAV5GIE9-F1
#
_cell.length_a   1.000
_cell.length_b   1.000
_cell.length_c   1.000
_cell.angle_alpha   90.00
_cell.angle_beta   90.00
_cell.angle_gamma   90.00
#
_symmetry.space_group_name_H-M   'P 1'
#
loop_
_entity.id
_entity.type
_entity.pdbx_description
1 polymer ?
#
loop_
_entity_poly.entity_id
_entity_poly.type
_entity_poly.pdbx_seq_one_letter_code
_entity_poly.pdbx_strand_id
1 'polypeptide(L)'
;MEQLVQGVCLVCSKATKQKCSKCGEPFCSTKCQKALWPTHKWLCDKPKYIFTLAPLSQLELKQAKAVVSSMEDKMIEAMKNVDIAESDGWREGNYENLINDLADPACELSEPSRSAMIHEMHQLIRVGWLAKVVPDDSEKPISPWNDLCVTWGLFKHPVPEEGQASADAATGWESLGPSHFTLYNAFHRRMLVFWTLKHLQRQGKALPPTVELHQLNQLSEVRTMAACQAAANRKLAAQVVLNSAMMGFIDDITGGRNPDAATKLGLNPDGSLKKEDDDGAKEKNGAGANDSTA
;
A
#
# COMPACT_ATOMS: atom_id res chain seq x y z
N MET A 1 14.87 -1.85 -42.88
CA MET A 1 13.91 -2.85 -42.36
C MET A 1 13.88 -2.74 -40.85
N GLU A 2 12.90 -2.01 -40.28
CA GLU A 2 12.70 -2.01 -38.83
C GLU A 2 12.35 -3.41 -38.36
N GLN A 3 13.21 -4.02 -37.54
CA GLN A 3 12.87 -5.25 -36.84
C GLN A 3 11.72 -4.93 -35.87
N LEU A 4 10.51 -5.33 -36.26
CA LEU A 4 9.33 -5.26 -35.39
C LEU A 4 9.64 -6.06 -34.11
N VAL A 5 9.91 -5.35 -33.01
CA VAL A 5 10.13 -5.94 -31.69
C VAL A 5 8.92 -6.80 -31.34
N GLN A 6 9.12 -8.12 -31.33
CA GLN A 6 8.09 -9.08 -30.95
C GLN A 6 7.83 -8.96 -29.44
N GLY A 7 6.58 -8.73 -29.06
CA GLY A 7 6.14 -8.76 -27.67
C GLY A 7 5.61 -10.13 -27.27
N VAL A 8 5.34 -10.32 -25.98
CA VAL A 8 4.72 -11.53 -25.43
C VAL A 8 3.34 -11.17 -24.92
N CYS A 9 2.29 -11.87 -25.37
CA CYS A 9 0.91 -11.60 -24.98
C CYS A 9 0.75 -11.63 -23.45
N LEU A 10 0.17 -10.59 -22.87
CA LEU A 10 -0.04 -10.49 -21.40
C LEU A 10 -0.92 -11.59 -20.83
N VAL A 11 -1.81 -12.17 -21.64
CA VAL A 11 -2.82 -13.12 -21.15
C VAL A 11 -2.35 -14.56 -21.26
N CYS A 12 -1.68 -14.91 -22.35
CA CYS A 12 -1.40 -16.31 -22.67
C CYS A 12 0.05 -16.57 -23.13
N SER A 13 0.92 -15.59 -22.95
CA SER A 13 2.37 -15.71 -23.15
C SER A 13 2.83 -16.10 -24.57
N LYS A 14 1.93 -16.09 -25.57
CA LYS A 14 2.30 -16.29 -26.98
C LYS A 14 3.02 -15.07 -27.53
N ALA A 15 4.05 -15.30 -28.36
CA ALA A 15 4.68 -14.23 -29.14
C ALA A 15 3.64 -13.51 -30.00
N THR A 16 3.70 -12.18 -30.04
CA THR A 16 2.76 -11.34 -30.79
C THR A 16 3.42 -10.09 -31.32
N LYS A 17 2.93 -9.63 -32.48
CA LYS A 17 3.22 -8.30 -33.04
C LYS A 17 2.10 -7.30 -32.76
N GLN A 18 0.92 -7.78 -32.36
CA GLN A 18 -0.24 -6.95 -32.05
C GLN A 18 -0.11 -6.33 -30.66
N LYS A 19 -0.53 -5.08 -30.55
CA LYS A 19 -0.48 -4.27 -29.33
C LYS A 19 -1.77 -3.49 -29.18
N CYS A 20 -2.16 -3.15 -27.96
CA CYS A 20 -3.22 -2.19 -27.72
C CYS A 20 -2.86 -0.85 -28.39
N SER A 21 -3.74 -0.32 -29.22
CA SER A 21 -3.49 0.91 -29.99
C SER A 21 -3.29 2.14 -29.10
N LYS A 22 -3.82 2.14 -27.88
CA LYS A 22 -3.66 3.25 -26.92
C LYS A 22 -2.35 3.14 -26.15
N CYS A 23 -2.18 2.07 -25.36
CA CYS A 23 -1.07 1.95 -24.41
C CYS A 23 0.11 1.08 -24.89
N GLY A 24 -0.01 0.43 -26.04
CA GLY A 24 1.03 -0.42 -26.61
C GLY A 24 1.23 -1.78 -25.93
N GLU A 25 0.38 -2.17 -24.96
CA GLU A 25 0.50 -3.47 -24.29
C GLU A 25 0.26 -4.65 -25.26
N PRO A 26 1.07 -5.72 -25.21
CA PRO A 26 1.01 -6.81 -26.18
C PRO A 26 -0.16 -7.77 -25.94
N PHE A 27 -0.93 -8.04 -27.00
CA PHE A 27 -2.00 -9.04 -27.02
C PHE A 27 -1.87 -9.88 -28.29
N CYS A 28 -2.08 -11.20 -28.24
CA CYS A 28 -2.01 -12.04 -29.44
C CYS A 28 -3.33 -12.10 -30.23
N SER A 29 -4.42 -11.61 -29.65
CA SER A 29 -5.75 -11.58 -30.29
C SER A 29 -6.71 -10.65 -29.56
N THR A 30 -7.76 -10.22 -30.26
CA THR A 30 -8.89 -9.46 -29.68
C THR A 30 -9.56 -10.23 -28.53
N LYS A 31 -9.56 -11.56 -28.56
CA LYS A 31 -10.11 -12.38 -27.46
C LYS A 31 -9.31 -12.19 -26.16
N CYS A 32 -7.97 -12.18 -26.24
CA CYS A 32 -7.12 -11.94 -25.07
C CYS A 32 -7.28 -10.51 -24.55
N GLN A 33 -7.33 -9.51 -25.45
CA GLN A 33 -7.58 -8.13 -25.06
C GLN A 33 -8.93 -7.95 -24.37
N LYS A 34 -10.00 -8.53 -24.93
CA LYS A 34 -11.35 -8.47 -24.34
C LYS A 34 -11.43 -9.18 -22.99
N ALA A 35 -10.71 -10.30 -22.81
CA ALA A 35 -10.66 -11.00 -21.53
C ALA A 35 -10.04 -10.11 -20.43
N LEU A 36 -8.98 -9.36 -20.75
CA LEU A 36 -8.34 -8.47 -19.77
C LEU A 36 -9.01 -7.09 -19.67
N TRP A 37 -9.89 -6.74 -20.60
CA TRP A 37 -10.50 -5.41 -20.69
C TRP A 37 -11.14 -4.87 -19.39
N PRO A 38 -11.84 -5.68 -18.56
CA PRO A 38 -12.46 -5.17 -17.33
C PRO A 38 -11.51 -4.42 -16.40
N THR A 39 -10.25 -4.87 -16.31
CA THR A 39 -9.21 -4.23 -15.49
C THR A 39 -8.24 -3.41 -16.34
N HIS A 40 -7.90 -3.90 -17.55
CA HIS A 40 -7.01 -3.19 -18.46
C HIS A 40 -7.54 -1.81 -18.83
N LYS A 41 -8.86 -1.61 -18.97
CA LYS A 41 -9.44 -0.30 -19.32
C LYS A 41 -8.99 0.82 -18.37
N TRP A 42 -8.77 0.52 -17.09
CA TRP A 42 -8.34 1.50 -16.10
C TRP A 42 -6.84 1.84 -16.23
N LEU A 43 -6.01 0.83 -16.47
CA LEU A 43 -4.56 0.98 -16.64
C LEU A 43 -4.17 1.41 -18.06
N CYS A 44 -5.10 1.34 -19.00
CA CYS A 44 -4.89 1.73 -20.38
C CYS A 44 -4.59 3.23 -20.39
N ASP A 45 -3.47 3.61 -21.02
CA ASP A 45 -3.02 5.00 -21.16
C ASP A 45 -2.53 5.66 -19.85
N LYS A 46 -2.45 4.90 -18.75
CA LYS A 46 -1.81 5.36 -17.51
C LYS A 46 -0.28 5.21 -17.58
N PRO A 47 0.49 6.03 -16.85
CA PRO A 47 1.94 5.92 -16.84
C PRO A 47 2.42 4.52 -16.45
N LYS A 48 3.41 3.99 -17.17
CA LYS A 48 3.89 2.61 -16.99
C LYS A 48 4.85 2.44 -15.83
N TYR A 49 5.29 3.50 -15.18
CA TYR A 49 6.24 3.42 -14.07
C TYR A 49 5.54 3.36 -12.70
N ILE A 50 4.26 3.74 -12.62
CA ILE A 50 3.45 3.70 -11.40
C ILE A 50 2.22 2.81 -11.61
N PHE A 51 1.89 2.01 -10.59
CA PHE A 51 0.64 1.27 -10.56
C PHE A 51 -0.47 2.13 -9.98
N THR A 52 -1.68 2.01 -10.54
CA THR A 52 -2.86 2.75 -10.07
C THR A 52 -4.03 1.80 -9.88
N LEU A 53 -4.69 1.82 -8.74
CA LEU A 53 -5.92 1.05 -8.50
C LEU A 53 -7.13 1.73 -9.14
N ALA A 54 -8.10 0.96 -9.63
CA ALA A 54 -9.35 1.52 -10.12
C ALA A 54 -10.16 2.15 -8.97
N PRO A 55 -10.96 3.20 -9.23
CA PRO A 55 -11.90 3.72 -8.24
C PRO A 55 -12.81 2.62 -7.72
N LEU A 56 -13.27 2.76 -6.49
CA LEU A 56 -14.21 1.82 -5.89
C LEU A 56 -15.46 1.71 -6.77
N SER A 57 -15.86 0.48 -7.11
CA SER A 57 -17.14 0.24 -7.77
C SER A 57 -18.29 0.61 -6.83
N GLN A 58 -19.50 0.80 -7.37
CA GLN A 58 -20.69 1.10 -6.56
C GLN A 58 -20.97 0.05 -5.47
N LEU A 59 -20.65 -1.22 -5.75
CA LEU A 59 -20.75 -2.28 -4.75
C LEU A 59 -19.69 -2.08 -3.65
N GLU A 60 -18.43 -1.88 -4.02
CA GLU A 60 -17.34 -1.67 -3.05
C GLU A 60 -17.54 -0.39 -2.23
N LEU A 61 -18.08 0.67 -2.83
CA LEU A 61 -18.49 1.90 -2.15
C LEU A 61 -19.52 1.61 -1.06
N LYS A 62 -20.58 0.87 -1.40
CA LYS A 62 -21.62 0.47 -0.43
C LYS A 62 -21.02 -0.39 0.70
N GLN A 63 -20.12 -1.30 0.37
CA GLN A 63 -19.47 -2.18 1.34
C GLN A 63 -18.52 -1.40 2.27
N ALA A 64 -17.72 -0.48 1.73
CA ALA A 64 -16.85 0.40 2.49
C ALA A 64 -17.67 1.27 3.45
N LYS A 65 -18.78 1.86 2.99
CA LYS A 65 -19.70 2.61 3.86
C LYS A 65 -20.29 1.77 4.98
N ALA A 66 -20.70 0.53 4.68
CA ALA A 66 -21.22 -0.38 5.70
C ALA A 66 -20.17 -0.71 6.77
N VAL A 67 -18.91 -0.90 6.36
CA VAL A 67 -17.78 -1.12 7.26
C VAL A 67 -17.57 0.06 8.19
N VAL A 68 -17.40 1.27 7.65
CA VAL A 68 -17.09 2.45 8.48
C VAL A 68 -18.26 2.94 9.33
N SER A 69 -19.49 2.57 8.97
CA SER A 69 -20.69 2.90 9.76
C SER A 69 -20.95 1.89 10.88
N SER A 70 -20.24 0.77 10.90
CA SER A 70 -20.41 -0.26 11.93
C SER A 70 -19.76 0.19 13.23
N MET A 71 -20.54 0.18 14.31
CA MET A 71 -20.07 0.48 15.68
C MET A 71 -19.57 -0.78 16.40
N GLU A 72 -19.29 -1.87 15.69
CA GLU A 72 -18.78 -3.09 16.31
C GLU A 72 -17.33 -2.92 16.75
N ASP A 73 -17.01 -3.33 17.98
CA ASP A 73 -15.66 -3.23 18.56
C ASP A 73 -14.57 -3.83 17.66
N LYS A 74 -14.88 -4.91 16.95
CA LYS A 74 -13.96 -5.56 16.01
C LYS A 74 -13.63 -4.67 14.81
N MET A 75 -14.57 -3.86 14.37
CA MET A 75 -14.37 -2.91 13.26
C MET A 75 -13.61 -1.68 13.73
N ILE A 76 -13.90 -1.20 14.94
CA ILE A 76 -13.10 -0.15 15.59
C ILE A 76 -11.63 -0.61 15.68
N GLU A 77 -11.39 -1.84 16.13
CA GLU A 77 -10.05 -2.41 16.21
C GLU A 77 -9.41 -2.63 14.84
N ALA A 78 -10.17 -3.11 13.85
CA ALA A 78 -9.67 -3.24 12.48
C ALA A 78 -9.26 -1.89 11.89
N MET A 79 -10.05 -0.83 12.13
CA MET A 79 -9.77 0.53 11.67
C MET A 79 -8.50 1.11 12.31
N LYS A 80 -8.22 0.79 13.58
CA LYS A 80 -6.94 1.17 14.22
C LYS A 80 -5.71 0.54 13.58
N ASN A 81 -5.86 -0.64 12.98
CA ASN A 81 -4.77 -1.35 12.30
C ASN A 81 -4.55 -0.87 10.87
N VAL A 82 -5.38 0.04 10.36
CA VAL A 82 -5.16 0.63 9.05
C VAL A 82 -4.28 1.86 9.24
N ASP A 83 -3.01 1.74 8.83
CA ASP A 83 -2.04 2.85 8.79
C ASP A 83 -2.44 3.86 7.69
N ILE A 84 -3.50 4.63 7.95
CA ILE A 84 -3.86 5.78 7.13
C ILE A 84 -3.58 7.05 7.92
N ALA A 85 -2.58 7.79 7.50
CA ALA A 85 -2.24 9.05 8.13
C ALA A 85 -3.27 10.13 7.77
N GLU A 86 -3.54 11.05 8.70
CA GLU A 86 -4.38 12.23 8.41
C GLU A 86 -3.83 13.07 7.25
N SER A 87 -2.51 13.04 7.06
CA SER A 87 -1.80 13.70 5.95
C SER A 87 -2.26 13.20 4.57
N ASP A 88 -2.73 11.97 4.46
CA ASP A 88 -3.23 11.38 3.21
C ASP A 88 -4.72 11.71 2.96
N GLY A 89 -5.32 12.60 3.74
CA GLY A 89 -6.71 13.03 3.62
C GLY A 89 -7.70 12.28 4.51
N TRP A 90 -7.22 11.33 5.32
CA TRP A 90 -8.01 10.60 6.30
C TRP A 90 -8.27 11.43 7.56
N ARG A 91 -9.28 12.30 7.52
CA ARG A 91 -9.68 13.08 8.70
C ARG A 91 -10.65 12.29 9.55
N GLU A 92 -10.37 12.17 10.85
CA GLU A 92 -11.29 11.55 11.81
C GLU A 92 -12.70 12.17 11.67
N GLY A 93 -13.73 11.33 11.60
CA GLY A 93 -15.12 11.75 11.38
C GLY A 93 -15.49 12.11 9.93
N ASN A 94 -14.56 12.01 8.96
CA ASN A 94 -14.82 12.34 7.55
C ASN A 94 -14.69 11.16 6.57
N TYR A 95 -14.84 9.92 7.06
CA TYR A 95 -14.62 8.71 6.26
C TYR A 95 -15.56 8.58 5.06
N GLU A 96 -16.81 9.03 5.21
CA GLU A 96 -17.78 8.91 4.12
C GLU A 96 -17.40 9.76 2.90
N ASN A 97 -16.93 10.99 3.12
CA ASN A 97 -16.50 11.86 2.02
C ASN A 97 -15.29 11.27 1.31
N LEU A 98 -14.29 10.80 2.06
CA LEU A 98 -13.14 10.13 1.46
C LEU A 98 -13.57 8.89 0.66
N ILE A 99 -14.45 8.05 1.19
CA ILE A 99 -14.95 6.87 0.48
C ILE A 99 -15.67 7.26 -0.83
N ASN A 100 -16.44 8.35 -0.81
CA ASN A 100 -17.06 8.90 -2.03
C ASN A 100 -16.00 9.39 -3.02
N ASP A 101 -14.99 10.13 -2.54
CA ASP A 101 -13.91 10.65 -3.37
C ASP A 101 -13.12 9.51 -4.03
N LEU A 102 -12.84 8.42 -3.30
CA LEU A 102 -12.13 7.25 -3.83
C LEU A 102 -12.95 6.43 -4.84
N ALA A 103 -14.27 6.58 -4.85
CA ALA A 103 -15.15 6.03 -5.88
C ALA A 103 -15.26 6.92 -7.12
N ASP A 104 -14.90 8.21 -7.01
CA ASP A 104 -14.89 9.14 -8.13
C ASP A 104 -13.63 8.95 -9.01
N PRO A 105 -13.76 8.68 -10.32
CA PRO A 105 -12.64 8.71 -11.24
C PRO A 105 -11.88 10.05 -11.30
N ALA A 106 -12.51 11.15 -10.88
CA ALA A 106 -11.97 12.51 -10.82
C ALA A 106 -11.39 12.89 -9.44
N CYS A 107 -11.25 11.93 -8.51
CA CYS A 107 -10.61 12.12 -7.21
C CYS A 107 -9.32 12.96 -7.32
N GLU A 108 -9.24 14.04 -6.53
CA GLU A 108 -8.11 14.99 -6.56
C GLU A 108 -6.83 14.46 -5.90
N LEU A 109 -6.92 13.35 -5.14
CA LEU A 109 -5.76 12.72 -4.54
C LEU A 109 -4.78 12.26 -5.62
N SER A 110 -3.53 12.71 -5.49
CA SER A 110 -2.46 12.31 -6.40
C SER A 110 -2.08 10.84 -6.23
N GLU A 111 -1.57 10.23 -7.29
CA GLU A 111 -0.88 8.95 -7.18
C GLU A 111 0.53 9.18 -6.58
N PRO A 112 1.02 8.32 -5.69
CA PRO A 112 0.47 7.00 -5.31
C PRO A 112 -0.56 7.01 -4.18
N SER A 113 -0.78 8.14 -3.49
CA SER A 113 -1.62 8.21 -2.28
C SER A 113 -3.05 7.73 -2.54
N ARG A 114 -3.66 8.12 -3.65
CA ARG A 114 -5.00 7.64 -4.04
C ARG A 114 -5.07 6.11 -4.11
N SER A 115 -4.10 5.46 -4.74
CA SER A 115 -4.04 4.00 -4.80
C SER A 115 -3.73 3.37 -3.44
N ALA A 116 -2.94 4.03 -2.59
CA ALA A 116 -2.73 3.55 -1.22
C ALA A 116 -4.07 3.52 -0.45
N MET A 117 -4.84 4.60 -0.53
CA MET A 117 -6.16 4.68 0.11
C MET A 117 -7.13 3.60 -0.42
N ILE A 118 -7.21 3.43 -1.75
CA ILE A 118 -8.07 2.38 -2.33
C ILE A 118 -7.62 0.99 -1.88
N HIS A 119 -6.32 0.75 -1.78
CA HIS A 119 -5.77 -0.52 -1.29
C HIS A 119 -6.25 -0.79 0.14
N GLU A 120 -6.12 0.19 1.04
CA GLU A 120 -6.59 0.06 2.42
C GLU A 120 -8.11 -0.14 2.50
N MET A 121 -8.89 0.56 1.66
CA MET A 121 -10.34 0.34 1.60
C MET A 121 -10.71 -1.09 1.20
N HIS A 122 -9.98 -1.69 0.27
CA HIS A 122 -10.19 -3.11 -0.06
C HIS A 122 -9.85 -4.05 1.12
N GLN A 123 -8.83 -3.73 1.92
CA GLN A 123 -8.55 -4.50 3.14
C GLN A 123 -9.67 -4.37 4.18
N LEU A 124 -10.16 -3.15 4.41
CA LEU A 124 -11.29 -2.91 5.31
C LEU A 124 -12.55 -3.64 4.89
N ILE A 125 -12.91 -3.59 3.60
CA ILE A 125 -14.04 -4.35 3.05
C ILE A 125 -13.88 -5.85 3.34
N ARG A 126 -12.67 -6.40 3.16
CA ARG A 126 -12.39 -7.81 3.43
C ARG A 126 -12.55 -8.15 4.91
N VAL A 127 -12.04 -7.31 5.82
CA VAL A 127 -12.23 -7.50 7.26
C VAL A 127 -13.71 -7.45 7.61
N GLY A 128 -14.45 -6.51 7.04
CA GLY A 128 -15.91 -6.41 7.17
C GLY A 128 -16.66 -7.67 6.73
N TRP A 129 -16.22 -8.32 5.65
CA TRP A 129 -16.77 -9.62 5.24
C TRP A 129 -16.46 -10.73 6.23
N LEU A 130 -15.21 -10.83 6.69
CA LEU A 130 -14.81 -11.86 7.68
C LEU A 130 -15.56 -11.66 9.02
N ALA A 131 -15.84 -10.41 9.38
CA ALA A 131 -16.63 -10.05 10.56
C ALA A 131 -18.16 -10.16 10.33
N LYS A 132 -18.62 -10.41 9.10
CA LYS A 132 -20.05 -10.44 8.71
C LYS A 132 -20.79 -9.10 8.90
N VAL A 133 -20.05 -7.99 8.88
CA VAL A 133 -20.58 -6.62 8.94
C VAL A 133 -21.09 -6.18 7.57
N VAL A 134 -20.36 -6.56 6.53
CA VAL A 134 -20.79 -6.31 5.16
C VAL A 134 -21.84 -7.34 4.77
N PRO A 135 -23.02 -6.94 4.27
CA PRO A 135 -24.05 -7.85 3.83
C PRO A 135 -23.48 -8.91 2.89
N ASP A 136 -23.86 -10.16 3.14
CA ASP A 136 -23.41 -11.29 2.33
C ASP A 136 -24.11 -11.26 0.97
N ASP A 137 -23.61 -10.42 0.07
CA ASP A 137 -23.90 -10.49 -1.37
C ASP A 137 -23.05 -11.63 -1.99
N SER A 138 -22.97 -12.80 -1.34
CA SER A 138 -22.12 -13.96 -1.73
C SER A 138 -22.33 -14.43 -3.16
N GLU A 139 -23.45 -14.06 -3.78
CA GLU A 139 -23.73 -14.31 -5.19
C GLU A 139 -22.78 -13.54 -6.13
N LYS A 140 -22.19 -12.42 -5.69
CA LYS A 140 -21.32 -11.59 -6.52
C LYS A 140 -19.84 -11.86 -6.21
N PRO A 141 -19.07 -12.35 -7.20
CA PRO A 141 -17.65 -12.59 -6.99
C PRO A 141 -16.91 -11.26 -6.74
N ILE A 142 -16.12 -11.26 -5.68
CA ILE A 142 -15.14 -10.23 -5.28
C ILE A 142 -14.42 -9.67 -6.51
N SER A 143 -14.29 -8.36 -6.65
CA SER A 143 -13.63 -7.77 -7.83
C SER A 143 -12.16 -8.22 -7.93
N PRO A 144 -11.57 -8.27 -9.14
CA PRO A 144 -10.14 -8.55 -9.31
C PRO A 144 -9.23 -7.59 -8.53
N TRP A 145 -9.70 -6.37 -8.24
CA TRP A 145 -8.95 -5.35 -7.51
C TRP A 145 -8.90 -5.66 -6.01
N ASN A 146 -10.00 -6.13 -5.45
CA ASN A 146 -10.05 -6.55 -4.06
C ASN A 146 -9.16 -7.80 -3.83
N ASP A 147 -9.25 -8.83 -4.69
CA ASP A 147 -8.36 -10.00 -4.61
C ASP A 147 -6.86 -9.61 -4.75
N LEU A 148 -6.54 -8.63 -5.60
CA LEU A 148 -5.18 -8.09 -5.72
C LEU A 148 -4.69 -7.49 -4.40
N CYS A 149 -5.49 -6.62 -3.78
CA CYS A 149 -5.13 -5.97 -2.52
C CYS A 149 -4.98 -7.00 -1.39
N VAL A 150 -5.93 -7.93 -1.29
CA VAL A 150 -5.88 -9.08 -0.36
C VAL A 150 -4.56 -9.85 -0.48
N THR A 151 -4.09 -10.10 -1.71
CA THR A 151 -2.84 -10.80 -1.96
C THR A 151 -1.65 -9.99 -1.46
N TRP A 152 -1.67 -8.67 -1.62
CA TRP A 152 -0.61 -7.79 -1.14
C TRP A 152 -0.54 -7.68 0.38
N GLY A 153 -1.70 -7.66 1.06
CA GLY A 153 -1.76 -7.65 2.52
C GLY A 153 -0.99 -8.82 3.16
N LEU A 154 -0.93 -9.97 2.50
CA LEU A 154 -0.13 -11.11 2.94
C LEU A 154 1.39 -10.86 2.90
N PHE A 155 1.84 -9.85 2.15
CA PHE A 155 3.25 -9.49 1.98
C PHE A 155 3.66 -8.24 2.77
N LYS A 156 2.72 -7.48 3.35
CA LYS A 156 3.01 -6.31 4.19
C LYS A 156 3.68 -6.67 5.52
N HIS A 157 3.66 -7.93 5.94
CA HIS A 157 4.41 -8.38 7.10
C HIS A 157 5.84 -8.72 6.68
N PRO A 158 6.84 -7.85 6.93
CA PRO A 158 8.20 -8.36 7.04
C PRO A 158 8.14 -9.45 8.11
N VAL A 159 8.64 -10.64 7.79
CA VAL A 159 9.07 -11.56 8.83
C VAL A 159 10.05 -10.73 9.67
N PRO A 160 9.76 -10.44 10.95
CA PRO A 160 10.72 -9.74 11.77
C PRO A 160 12.01 -10.57 11.69
N GLU A 161 13.11 -9.97 11.22
CA GLU A 161 14.40 -10.57 11.52
C GLU A 161 14.46 -10.63 13.05
N GLU A 162 14.57 -11.84 13.60
CA GLU A 162 14.65 -12.08 15.04
C GLU A 162 15.70 -11.12 15.63
N GLY A 163 15.26 -10.05 16.30
CA GLY A 163 16.15 -9.10 16.96
C GLY A 163 16.00 -7.61 16.62
N GLN A 164 15.20 -7.20 15.62
CA GLN A 164 14.99 -5.76 15.32
C GLN A 164 13.57 -5.29 15.63
N ALA A 165 13.28 -5.17 16.92
CA ALA A 165 12.17 -4.38 17.41
C ALA A 165 12.62 -2.91 17.55
N SER A 166 12.42 -2.09 16.52
CA SER A 166 12.37 -0.64 16.71
C SER A 166 11.01 -0.13 16.30
N ALA A 167 10.27 0.41 17.28
CA ALA A 167 8.96 1.03 17.14
C ALA A 167 8.94 2.26 16.21
N ASP A 168 10.09 2.70 15.69
CA ASP A 168 10.25 3.88 14.84
C ASP A 168 10.07 3.62 13.34
N ALA A 169 9.79 2.37 12.93
CA ALA A 169 9.52 2.03 11.53
C ALA A 169 8.13 2.45 11.03
N ALA A 170 7.32 3.11 11.86
CA ALA A 170 5.99 3.63 11.51
C ALA A 170 6.03 4.96 10.71
N THR A 171 7.18 5.30 10.09
CA THR A 171 7.35 6.58 9.41
C THR A 171 6.90 6.50 7.95
N GLY A 172 5.62 6.84 7.74
CA GLY A 172 5.08 7.56 6.59
C GLY A 172 5.49 7.09 5.19
N TRP A 173 4.50 6.70 4.40
CA TRP A 173 4.60 6.39 2.96
C TRP A 173 5.34 7.44 2.11
N GLU A 174 5.55 8.63 2.66
CA GLU A 174 6.12 9.82 2.02
C GLU A 174 7.65 9.92 2.10
N SER A 175 8.34 9.24 3.02
CA SER A 175 9.70 9.68 3.41
C SER A 175 10.89 8.99 2.73
N LEU A 176 10.76 7.84 2.06
CA LEU A 176 11.93 7.10 1.57
C LEU A 176 11.73 6.42 0.19
N GLY A 177 11.83 7.20 -0.89
CA GLY A 177 12.08 6.67 -2.23
C GLY A 177 10.83 6.35 -3.07
N PRO A 178 10.96 5.54 -4.14
CA PRO A 178 9.84 5.21 -5.00
C PRO A 178 8.78 4.46 -4.19
N SER A 179 7.53 4.89 -4.27
CA SER A 179 6.43 4.22 -3.58
C SER A 179 6.36 2.72 -3.92
N HIS A 180 5.76 1.91 -3.05
CA HIS A 180 5.63 0.48 -3.33
C HIS A 180 4.89 0.21 -4.66
N PHE A 181 3.94 1.07 -5.02
CA PHE A 181 3.26 1.02 -6.32
C PHE A 181 4.18 1.29 -7.50
N THR A 182 5.29 2.00 -7.29
CA THR A 182 6.34 2.21 -8.28
C THR A 182 7.31 1.01 -8.28
N LEU A 183 7.81 0.61 -7.11
CA LEU A 183 8.76 -0.50 -6.96
C LEU A 183 8.22 -1.83 -7.47
N TYR A 184 6.95 -2.11 -7.16
CA TYR A 184 6.28 -3.37 -7.47
C TYR A 184 5.25 -3.22 -8.59
N ASN A 185 5.31 -2.16 -9.39
CA ASN A 185 4.33 -1.92 -10.45
C ASN A 185 4.16 -3.12 -11.40
N ALA A 186 5.26 -3.68 -11.89
CA ALA A 186 5.22 -4.84 -12.79
C ALA A 186 4.59 -6.07 -12.12
N PHE A 187 4.82 -6.25 -10.82
CA PHE A 187 4.20 -7.31 -10.03
C PHE A 187 2.69 -7.10 -9.89
N HIS A 188 2.25 -5.91 -9.48
CA HIS A 188 0.84 -5.57 -9.35
C HIS A 188 0.08 -5.77 -10.67
N ARG A 189 0.65 -5.35 -11.80
CA ARG A 189 0.04 -5.56 -13.12
C ARG A 189 -0.11 -7.04 -13.47
N ARG A 190 0.89 -7.87 -13.17
CA ARG A 190 0.82 -9.32 -13.40
C ARG A 190 -0.21 -10.00 -12.49
N MET A 191 -0.23 -9.63 -11.21
CA MET A 191 -1.23 -10.14 -10.27
C MET A 191 -2.64 -9.74 -10.66
N LEU A 192 -2.82 -8.51 -11.15
CA LEU A 192 -4.12 -8.05 -11.66
C LEU A 192 -4.56 -8.86 -12.88
N VAL A 193 -3.65 -9.22 -13.79
CA VAL A 193 -3.95 -10.14 -14.91
C VAL A 193 -4.45 -11.48 -14.37
N PHE A 194 -3.73 -12.06 -13.42
CA PHE A 194 -4.11 -13.33 -12.80
C PHE A 194 -5.51 -13.26 -12.19
N TRP A 195 -5.78 -12.27 -11.33
CA TRP A 195 -7.06 -12.12 -10.65
C TRP A 195 -8.21 -11.81 -11.60
N THR A 196 -7.95 -11.06 -12.67
CA THR A 196 -8.95 -10.81 -13.72
C THR A 196 -9.38 -12.11 -14.39
N LEU A 197 -8.42 -12.96 -14.75
CA LEU A 197 -8.70 -14.24 -15.41
C LEU A 197 -9.39 -15.22 -14.44
N LYS A 198 -8.98 -15.26 -13.17
CA LYS A 198 -9.65 -16.05 -12.13
C LYS A 198 -11.09 -15.61 -11.92
N HIS A 199 -11.37 -14.31 -11.97
CA HIS A 199 -12.72 -13.78 -11.84
C HIS A 199 -13.62 -14.23 -13.01
N LEU A 200 -13.11 -14.11 -14.25
CA LEU A 200 -13.83 -14.63 -15.43
C LEU A 200 -14.10 -16.14 -15.31
N GLN A 201 -13.14 -16.90 -14.79
CA GLN A 201 -13.30 -18.34 -14.55
C GLN A 201 -14.42 -18.62 -13.53
N ARG A 202 -14.46 -17.90 -12.39
CA ARG A 202 -15.53 -18.02 -11.38
C ARG A 202 -16.91 -17.69 -11.95
N GLN A 203 -16.97 -16.79 -12.94
CA GLN A 203 -18.19 -16.45 -13.67
C GLN A 203 -18.58 -17.47 -14.76
N GLY A 204 -17.90 -18.62 -14.85
CA GLY A 204 -18.15 -19.62 -15.89
C GLY A 204 -17.80 -19.16 -17.31
N LYS A 205 -17.06 -18.05 -17.46
CA LYS A 205 -16.66 -17.54 -18.78
C LYS A 205 -15.49 -18.34 -19.31
N ALA A 206 -15.58 -18.73 -20.58
CA ALA A 206 -14.50 -19.45 -21.26
C ALA A 206 -13.23 -18.59 -21.35
N LEU A 207 -12.15 -19.06 -20.73
CA LEU A 207 -10.84 -18.43 -20.82
C LEU A 207 -10.19 -18.65 -22.20
N PRO A 208 -9.22 -17.83 -22.60
CA PRO A 208 -8.41 -18.11 -23.78
C PRO A 208 -7.69 -19.47 -23.63
N PRO A 209 -7.62 -20.29 -24.69
CA PRO A 209 -7.25 -21.72 -24.64
C PRO A 209 -5.82 -22.00 -24.19
N THR A 210 -4.96 -20.99 -24.05
CA THR A 210 -3.57 -21.15 -23.65
C THR A 210 -3.24 -20.56 -22.29
N VAL A 211 -4.25 -20.21 -21.51
CA VAL A 211 -4.05 -19.97 -20.09
C VAL A 211 -4.11 -21.33 -19.40
N GLU A 212 -3.03 -22.11 -19.47
CA GLU A 212 -2.91 -23.24 -18.57
C GLU A 212 -2.89 -22.70 -17.14
N LEU A 213 -3.75 -23.24 -16.28
CA LEU A 213 -3.78 -22.90 -14.85
C LEU A 213 -2.38 -23.01 -14.21
N HIS A 214 -1.54 -23.89 -14.75
CA HIS A 214 -0.16 -24.06 -14.35
C HIS A 214 0.70 -22.80 -14.57
N GLN A 215 0.54 -22.08 -15.69
CA GLN A 215 1.24 -20.80 -15.90
C GLN A 215 0.72 -19.69 -14.98
N LEU A 216 -0.58 -19.69 -14.67
CA LEU A 216 -1.15 -18.79 -13.67
C LEU A 216 -0.59 -19.09 -12.26
N ASN A 217 -0.40 -20.36 -11.91
CA ASN A 217 0.19 -20.76 -10.63
C ASN A 217 1.70 -20.45 -10.59
N GLN A 218 2.44 -20.66 -11.67
CA GLN A 218 3.86 -20.26 -11.78
C GLN A 218 4.05 -18.73 -11.68
N LEU A 219 3.07 -17.93 -12.11
CA LEU A 219 3.08 -16.47 -11.91
C LEU A 219 2.83 -16.06 -10.45
N SER A 220 2.07 -16.87 -9.68
CA SER A 220 1.89 -16.69 -8.23
C SER A 220 3.01 -17.27 -7.38
N GLU A 221 3.76 -18.24 -7.91
CA GLU A 221 4.86 -18.88 -7.19
C GLU A 221 6.09 -17.96 -7.11
N VAL A 222 6.26 -17.32 -5.95
CA VAL A 222 7.48 -17.05 -5.14
C VAL A 222 8.78 -16.62 -5.84
N ARG A 223 9.18 -17.14 -7.01
CA ARG A 223 10.44 -16.80 -7.68
C ARG A 223 10.47 -15.39 -8.24
N THR A 224 9.36 -14.92 -8.82
CA THR A 224 9.25 -13.52 -9.27
C THR A 224 9.29 -12.59 -8.06
N MET A 225 8.71 -13.02 -6.94
CA MET A 225 8.66 -12.26 -5.70
C MET A 225 10.01 -12.19 -4.98
N ALA A 226 10.69 -13.31 -4.78
CA ALA A 226 12.03 -13.32 -4.20
C ALA A 226 13.01 -12.51 -5.05
N ALA A 227 12.88 -12.58 -6.38
CA ALA A 227 13.69 -11.76 -7.29
C ALA A 227 13.32 -10.27 -7.23
N CYS A 228 12.03 -9.91 -7.18
CA CYS A 228 11.57 -8.54 -7.03
C CYS A 228 11.94 -7.95 -5.66
N GLN A 229 11.75 -8.69 -4.58
CA GLN A 229 12.15 -8.32 -3.22
C GLN A 229 13.67 -8.17 -3.14
N ALA A 230 14.45 -9.12 -3.67
CA ALA A 230 15.91 -9.00 -3.71
C ALA A 230 16.38 -7.81 -4.57
N ALA A 231 15.69 -7.52 -5.68
CA ALA A 231 15.98 -6.34 -6.50
C ALA A 231 15.61 -5.03 -5.81
N ALA A 232 14.47 -4.97 -5.12
CA ALA A 232 14.04 -3.82 -4.32
C ALA A 232 14.99 -3.59 -3.14
N ASN A 233 15.33 -4.64 -2.40
CA ASN A 233 16.30 -4.59 -1.30
C ASN A 233 17.68 -4.11 -1.79
N ARG A 234 18.15 -4.56 -2.97
CA ARG A 234 19.40 -4.06 -3.57
C ARG A 234 19.33 -2.57 -3.93
N LYS A 235 18.21 -2.10 -4.48
CA LYS A 235 18.02 -0.67 -4.78
C LYS A 235 17.97 0.17 -3.51
N LEU A 236 17.26 -0.30 -2.49
CA LEU A 236 17.19 0.37 -1.20
C LEU A 236 18.56 0.44 -0.53
N ALA A 237 19.31 -0.67 -0.52
CA ALA A 237 20.68 -0.70 0.01
C ALA A 237 21.60 0.28 -0.74
N ALA A 238 21.50 0.35 -2.07
CA ALA A 238 22.26 1.32 -2.86
C ALA A 238 21.89 2.77 -2.53
N GLN A 239 20.59 3.06 -2.32
CA GLN A 239 20.13 4.39 -1.93
C GLN A 239 20.59 4.78 -0.52
N VAL A 240 20.57 3.85 0.43
CA VAL A 240 21.09 4.07 1.79
C VAL A 240 22.57 4.41 1.74
N VAL A 241 23.37 3.66 0.97
CA VAL A 241 24.81 3.95 0.79
C VAL A 241 25.01 5.35 0.19
N LEU A 242 24.22 5.73 -0.82
CA LEU A 242 24.30 7.06 -1.43
C LEU A 242 23.96 8.17 -0.42
N ASN A 243 22.90 8.00 0.36
CA ASN A 243 22.47 8.96 1.38
C ASN A 243 23.52 9.07 2.50
N SER A 244 24.07 7.95 2.98
CA SER A 244 25.15 7.95 3.98
C SER A 244 26.41 8.65 3.47
N ALA A 245 26.78 8.43 2.20
CA ALA A 245 27.91 9.12 1.58
C ALA A 245 27.66 10.63 1.46
N MET A 246 26.44 11.04 1.13
CA MET A 246 26.05 12.45 1.04
C MET A 246 26.07 13.14 2.41
N MET A 247 25.61 12.47 3.47
CA MET A 247 25.67 13.01 4.83
C MET A 247 27.11 13.14 5.33
N GLY A 248 27.98 12.15 5.07
CA GLY A 248 29.41 12.26 5.39
C GLY A 248 30.10 13.42 4.65
N PHE A 249 29.73 13.67 3.40
CA PHE A 249 30.25 14.82 2.63
C PHE A 249 29.77 16.17 3.20
N ILE A 250 28.55 16.24 3.72
CA ILE A 250 28.04 17.44 4.40
C ILE A 250 28.79 17.68 5.72
N ASP A 251 29.09 16.64 6.49
CA ASP A 251 29.87 16.75 7.73
C ASP A 251 31.32 17.21 7.46
N ASP A 252 31.92 16.74 6.36
CA ASP A 252 33.24 17.19 5.90
C ASP A 252 33.24 18.66 5.43
N ILE A 253 32.20 19.10 4.70
CA ILE A 253 32.06 20.51 4.28
C ILE A 253 31.79 21.42 5.47
N THR A 254 30.91 21.00 6.37
CA THR A 254 30.52 21.81 7.55
C THR A 254 31.58 21.78 8.64
N GLY A 255 32.65 21.00 8.46
CA GLY A 255 33.85 21.04 9.28
C GLY A 255 33.53 20.73 10.73
N GLY A 256 32.91 19.58 10.98
CA GLY A 256 32.45 19.08 12.29
C GLY A 256 33.31 19.48 13.50
N ARG A 257 33.09 20.71 13.98
CA ARG A 257 33.40 21.25 15.30
C ARG A 257 32.44 22.42 15.50
N ASN A 258 31.23 22.13 15.95
CA ASN A 258 30.43 23.11 16.67
C ASN A 258 30.68 22.89 18.18
N PRO A 259 31.65 23.59 18.80
CA PRO A 259 31.93 23.44 20.23
C PRO A 259 30.79 23.94 21.13
N ASP A 260 29.78 24.65 20.60
CA ASP A 260 28.75 25.31 21.40
C ASP A 260 27.53 24.42 21.73
N ALA A 261 27.47 23.18 21.21
CA ALA A 261 26.38 22.26 21.51
C ALA A 261 26.48 21.63 22.91
N ALA A 262 27.70 21.47 23.45
CA ALA A 262 27.91 20.92 24.80
C ALA A 262 27.38 21.84 25.91
N THR A 263 27.36 23.16 25.68
CA THR A 263 26.90 24.15 26.66
C THR A 263 25.38 24.10 26.88
N LYS A 264 24.60 23.62 25.90
CA LYS A 264 23.13 23.52 26.02
C LYS A 264 22.64 22.25 26.74
N LEU A 265 23.49 21.24 26.93
CA LEU A 265 23.10 19.96 27.56
C LEU A 265 23.46 19.87 29.05
N GLY A 266 24.01 20.93 29.65
CA GLY A 266 24.32 20.94 31.09
C GLY A 266 25.41 19.94 31.52
N LEU A 267 26.14 19.34 30.58
CA LEU A 267 27.24 18.41 30.84
C LEU A 267 28.50 19.18 31.23
N ASN A 268 29.29 18.60 32.13
CA ASN A 268 30.62 19.09 32.45
C ASN A 268 31.59 18.86 31.27
N PRO A 269 32.76 19.54 31.21
CA PRO A 269 33.75 19.39 30.14
C PRO A 269 34.28 17.96 29.96
N ASP A 270 34.10 17.09 30.97
CA ASP A 270 34.47 15.68 30.95
C ASP A 270 33.31 14.74 30.57
N GLY A 271 32.13 15.28 30.24
CA GLY A 271 30.94 14.51 29.84
C GLY A 271 30.09 13.99 31.01
N SER A 272 30.39 14.35 32.26
CA SER A 272 29.57 13.96 33.41
C SER A 272 28.30 14.81 33.56
N LEU A 273 27.21 14.18 34.00
CA LEU A 273 25.93 14.84 34.33
C LEU A 273 26.09 15.69 35.61
N LYS A 274 25.62 16.94 35.57
CA LYS A 274 25.48 17.76 36.78
C LYS A 274 24.46 17.10 37.71
N LYS A 275 24.86 16.83 38.96
CA LYS A 275 23.94 16.42 40.02
C LYS A 275 23.03 17.59 40.34
N GLU A 276 21.72 17.40 40.21
CA GLU A 276 20.72 18.33 40.70
C GLU A 276 20.63 18.18 42.23
N ASP A 277 20.73 19.29 42.93
CA ASP A 277 20.50 19.35 44.38
C ASP A 277 18.98 19.26 44.63
N ASP A 278 18.60 18.27 45.44
CA ASP A 278 17.24 17.87 45.77
C ASP A 278 16.67 18.77 46.88
N ASP A 279 16.10 19.91 46.49
CA ASP A 279 15.38 20.82 47.41
C ASP A 279 13.87 20.53 47.39
N GLY A 280 13.41 19.91 48.47
CA GLY A 280 12.04 19.45 48.66
C GLY A 280 10.96 20.52 48.74
N ALA A 281 9.73 20.16 48.37
CA ALA A 281 8.52 20.94 48.61
C ALA A 281 7.29 20.07 48.92
N LYS A 282 7.01 19.97 50.23
CA LYS A 282 5.70 19.97 50.93
C LYS A 282 4.40 19.71 50.14
N GLU A 283 3.82 18.55 50.45
CA GLU A 283 2.49 18.36 51.09
C GLU A 283 1.47 19.51 51.00
N LYS A 284 0.35 19.27 50.30
CA LYS A 284 -1.00 19.71 50.72
C LYS A 284 -2.08 18.71 50.29
N ASN A 285 -2.63 18.04 51.30
CA ASN A 285 -3.88 17.29 51.25
C ASN A 285 -5.07 18.23 51.03
N GLY A 286 -6.02 17.82 50.20
CA GLY A 286 -7.31 18.50 50.01
C GLY A 286 -8.40 17.50 49.63
N ALA A 287 -9.01 16.89 50.64
CA ALA A 287 -10.23 16.09 50.51
C ALA A 287 -11.43 17.04 50.37
N GLY A 288 -12.21 16.88 49.30
CA GLY A 288 -13.48 17.55 49.09
C GLY A 288 -14.58 16.52 48.92
N ALA A 289 -15.30 16.24 50.00
CA ALA A 289 -16.58 15.56 49.98
C ALA A 289 -17.65 16.57 49.54
N ASN A 290 -18.51 16.19 48.59
CA ASN A 290 -19.80 16.83 48.39
C ASN A 290 -20.87 15.75 48.36
N ASP A 291 -21.65 15.77 49.44
CA ASP A 291 -22.93 15.13 49.62
C ASP A 291 -24.03 16.19 49.39
N SER A 292 -25.27 15.73 49.25
CA SER A 292 -26.55 16.47 49.34
C SER A 292 -27.32 16.80 48.05
N THR A 293 -28.36 15.97 47.85
CA THR A 293 -29.79 16.32 47.71
C THR A 293 -30.31 17.06 46.47
N ALA A 294 -31.18 16.39 45.70
CA ALA A 294 -32.64 16.53 45.78
C ALA A 294 -33.34 15.36 45.05
#